data_AF-A0A351AFQ8-F1
#
_entry.id   AF-A0A351AFQ8-F1
#
_cell.length_a   1.000
_cell.length_b   1.000
_cell.length_c   1.000
_cell.angle_alpha   90.00
_cell.angle_beta   90.00
_cell.angle_gamma   90.00
#
_symmetry.space_group_name_H-M   'P 1'
#
loop_
_entity.id
_entity.type
_entity.pdbx_description
1 polymer ?
#
loop_
_entity_poly.entity_id
_entity_poly.type
_entity_poly.pdbx_seq_one_letter_code
_entity_poly.pdbx_strand_id
1 'polypeptide(L)'
;MNRLDAGQLSEEELQGVLGRAQDLTNEDHELAPFEAFVQAAQEAGIPRDAVVQALRERLATRPEIIPGQLVYAPSTDDFLYVARVQRIQGDIAHIQFVSGAEVALPIHQLQTFAPLPNQKVDAHVQGYGGWYGANVLSFNPQAQSLNVNLWGTTSTVTLDCVRIRSRNKPNFWETHRGLITQVAIAAAGLGTTLGFILAKIISR
;
A
#
# COMPACT_ATOMS: atom_id res chain seq x y z
N MET A 1 -48.67 25.90 -6.77
CA MET A 1 -48.15 25.43 -5.47
C MET A 1 -48.03 23.92 -5.53
N ASN A 2 -46.87 23.40 -5.93
CA ASN A 2 -46.60 21.96 -5.93
C ASN A 2 -46.27 21.53 -4.51
N ARG A 3 -47.19 20.79 -3.90
CA ARG A 3 -47.00 20.07 -2.64
C ARG A 3 -46.23 18.81 -3.01
N LEU A 4 -44.96 18.71 -2.62
CA LEU A 4 -44.22 17.47 -2.74
C LEU A 4 -44.74 16.55 -1.64
N ASP A 5 -45.47 15.52 -2.06
CA ASP A 5 -45.85 14.39 -1.23
C ASP A 5 -44.57 13.76 -0.67
N ALA A 6 -44.45 13.75 0.66
CA ALA A 6 -43.48 12.92 1.37
C ALA A 6 -43.95 11.46 1.28
N GLY A 7 -43.88 10.91 0.07
CA GLY A 7 -44.20 9.53 -0.25
C GLY A 7 -43.14 8.61 0.34
N GLN A 8 -43.60 7.59 1.04
CA GLN A 8 -42.80 6.50 1.56
C GLN A 8 -41.90 5.94 0.46
N LEU A 9 -40.58 6.11 0.60
CA LEU A 9 -39.59 5.44 -0.24
C LEU A 9 -39.76 3.93 -0.04
N SER A 10 -39.91 3.19 -1.14
CA SER A 10 -39.96 1.73 -1.07
C SER A 10 -38.63 1.17 -0.52
N GLU A 11 -38.67 0.01 0.13
CA GLU A 11 -37.48 -0.64 0.72
C GLU A 11 -36.33 -0.80 -0.30
N GLU A 12 -36.68 -1.04 -1.57
CA GLU A 12 -35.75 -1.19 -2.70
C GLU A 12 -35.14 0.16 -3.12
N GLU A 13 -35.93 1.25 -3.13
CA GLU A 13 -35.41 2.61 -3.38
C GLU A 13 -34.55 3.09 -2.22
N LEU A 14 -34.89 2.73 -0.98
CA LEU A 14 -34.10 3.03 0.21
C LEU A 14 -32.74 2.30 0.16
N GLN A 15 -32.72 1.02 -0.22
CA GLN A 15 -31.48 0.26 -0.43
C GLN A 15 -30.63 0.84 -1.58
N GLY A 16 -31.25 1.25 -2.68
CA GLY A 16 -30.55 1.91 -3.78
C GLY A 16 -29.94 3.26 -3.38
N VAL A 17 -30.67 4.07 -2.60
CA VAL A 17 -30.17 5.35 -2.08
C VAL A 17 -29.05 5.13 -1.04
N LEU A 18 -29.19 4.14 -0.15
CA LEU A 18 -28.18 3.80 0.84
C LEU A 18 -26.90 3.26 0.19
N GLY A 19 -27.02 2.36 -0.79
CA GLY A 19 -25.89 1.85 -1.56
C GLY A 19 -25.13 2.98 -2.25
N ARG A 20 -25.86 3.88 -2.93
CA ARG A 20 -25.26 5.05 -3.58
C ARG A 20 -24.62 6.03 -2.60
N ALA A 21 -25.22 6.24 -1.43
CA ALA A 21 -24.64 7.07 -0.38
C ALA A 21 -23.35 6.45 0.18
N GLN A 22 -23.27 5.12 0.24
CA GLN A 22 -22.11 4.38 0.72
C GLN A 22 -20.95 4.41 -0.29
N ASP A 23 -21.27 4.30 -1.58
CA ASP A 23 -20.31 4.48 -2.67
C ASP A 23 -19.69 5.90 -2.63
N LEU A 24 -20.53 6.94 -2.48
CA LEU A 24 -20.07 8.33 -2.35
C LEU A 24 -19.18 8.54 -1.11
N THR A 25 -19.52 7.90 0.01
CA THR A 25 -18.75 8.01 1.27
C THR A 25 -17.38 7.35 1.15
N ASN A 26 -17.29 6.21 0.45
CA ASN A 26 -16.02 5.53 0.19
C ASN A 26 -15.13 6.35 -0.76
N GLU A 27 -15.72 6.94 -1.80
CA GLU A 27 -15.01 7.80 -2.76
C GLU A 27 -14.42 9.05 -2.09
N ASP A 28 -15.14 9.68 -1.17
CA ASP A 28 -14.63 10.83 -0.41
C ASP A 28 -13.48 10.43 0.54
N HIS A 29 -13.48 9.20 1.05
CA HIS A 29 -12.40 8.69 1.90
C HIS A 29 -11.09 8.49 1.11
N GLU A 30 -11.17 8.03 -0.13
CA GLU A 30 -10.00 7.86 -1.00
C GLU A 30 -9.37 9.20 -1.43
N LEU A 31 -10.16 10.27 -1.44
CA LEU A 31 -9.73 11.62 -1.80
C LEU A 31 -9.17 12.42 -0.61
N ALA A 32 -9.47 12.01 0.64
CA ALA A 32 -9.03 12.70 1.85
C ALA A 32 -7.49 12.95 1.93
N PRO A 33 -6.61 12.05 1.49
CA PRO A 33 -5.16 12.30 1.46
C PRO A 33 -4.72 13.38 0.45
N PHE A 34 -5.59 13.77 -0.49
CA PHE A 34 -5.29 14.68 -1.59
C PHE A 34 -5.91 16.08 -1.43
N GLU A 35 -6.62 16.37 -0.33
CA GLU A 35 -7.25 17.68 -0.10
C GLU A 35 -6.24 18.85 -0.15
N ALA A 36 -5.03 18.67 0.42
CA ALA A 36 -3.98 19.68 0.33
C ALA A 36 -3.52 19.96 -1.12
N PHE A 37 -3.58 18.95 -2.00
CA PHE A 37 -3.27 19.08 -3.41
C PHE A 37 -4.41 19.78 -4.18
N VAL A 38 -5.65 19.46 -3.85
CA VAL A 38 -6.85 20.13 -4.39
C VAL A 38 -6.82 21.62 -4.07
N GLN A 39 -6.50 21.97 -2.82
CA GLN A 39 -6.38 23.36 -2.39
C GLN A 39 -5.24 24.10 -3.14
N ALA A 40 -4.06 23.50 -3.25
CA ALA A 40 -2.94 24.10 -3.99
C ALA A 40 -3.26 24.31 -5.49
N ALA A 41 -4.02 23.40 -6.10
CA ALA A 41 -4.45 23.53 -7.49
C ALA A 41 -5.51 24.63 -7.67
N GLN A 42 -6.41 24.82 -6.70
CA GLN A 42 -7.34 25.95 -6.67
C GLN A 42 -6.61 27.29 -6.55
N GLU A 43 -5.59 27.36 -5.70
CA GLU A 43 -4.73 28.55 -5.55
C GLU A 43 -3.97 28.88 -6.86
N ALA A 44 -3.68 27.86 -7.68
CA ALA A 44 -3.14 28.02 -9.03
C ALA A 44 -4.20 28.38 -10.10
N GLY A 45 -5.46 28.57 -9.71
CA GLY A 45 -6.57 28.95 -10.60
C GLY A 45 -7.23 27.78 -11.34
N ILE A 46 -6.96 26.53 -10.95
CA ILE A 46 -7.59 25.35 -11.56
C ILE A 46 -8.92 25.06 -10.83
N PRO A 47 -10.04 24.87 -11.56
CA PRO A 47 -11.33 24.55 -10.93
C PRO A 47 -11.26 23.27 -10.09
N ARG A 48 -11.79 23.31 -8.86
CA ARG A 48 -11.80 22.19 -7.90
C ARG A 48 -12.32 20.90 -8.53
N ASP A 49 -13.46 21.01 -9.20
CA ASP A 49 -14.17 19.87 -9.78
C ASP A 49 -13.34 19.19 -10.88
N ALA A 50 -12.56 19.96 -11.65
CA ALA A 50 -11.65 19.42 -12.65
C ALA A 50 -10.48 18.65 -12.01
N VAL A 51 -9.97 19.13 -10.87
CA VAL A 51 -8.88 18.46 -10.13
C VAL A 51 -9.39 17.17 -9.48
N VAL A 52 -10.56 17.22 -8.84
CA VAL A 52 -11.20 16.04 -8.23
C VAL A 52 -11.53 15.00 -9.31
N GLN A 53 -12.07 15.42 -10.45
CA GLN A 53 -12.35 14.53 -11.58
C GLN A 53 -11.07 13.89 -12.14
N ALA A 54 -10.00 14.67 -12.32
CA ALA A 54 -8.71 14.14 -12.78
C ALA A 54 -8.07 13.19 -11.75
N LEU A 55 -8.23 13.47 -10.45
CA LEU A 55 -7.80 12.57 -9.38
C LEU A 55 -8.60 11.26 -9.41
N ARG A 56 -9.92 11.33 -9.61
CA ARG A 56 -10.79 10.16 -9.74
C ARG A 56 -10.41 9.29 -10.93
N GLU A 57 -10.23 9.89 -12.10
CA GLU A 57 -9.82 9.16 -13.30
C GLU A 57 -8.47 8.47 -13.10
N ARG A 58 -7.53 9.15 -12.43
CA ARG A 58 -6.22 8.60 -12.08
C ARG A 58 -6.28 7.49 -11.03
N LEU A 59 -7.18 7.57 -10.07
CA LEU A 59 -7.38 6.54 -9.04
C LEU A 59 -8.11 5.32 -9.62
N ALA A 60 -9.07 5.52 -10.52
CA ALA A 60 -9.75 4.47 -11.27
C ALA A 60 -8.81 3.71 -12.21
N THR A 61 -7.69 4.31 -12.62
CA THR A 61 -6.63 3.67 -13.42
C THR A 61 -5.48 3.11 -12.58
N ARG A 62 -5.71 2.73 -11.31
CA ARG A 62 -4.71 1.93 -10.59
C ARG A 62 -4.42 0.65 -11.40
N PRO A 63 -3.16 0.40 -11.77
CA PRO A 63 -2.82 -0.79 -12.55
C PRO A 63 -3.24 -2.04 -11.78
N GLU A 64 -4.09 -2.85 -12.40
CA GLU A 64 -4.56 -4.10 -11.83
C GLU A 64 -3.37 -5.03 -11.56
N ILE A 65 -3.27 -5.52 -10.33
CA ILE A 65 -2.25 -6.47 -9.92
C ILE A 65 -2.78 -7.87 -10.27
N ILE A 66 -2.06 -8.61 -11.11
CA ILE A 66 -2.46 -9.95 -11.55
C ILE A 66 -1.51 -11.04 -11.01
N PRO A 67 -1.99 -12.29 -10.85
CA PRO A 67 -1.11 -13.42 -10.51
C PRO A 67 0.03 -13.59 -11.52
N GLY A 68 1.21 -13.95 -11.02
CA GLY A 68 2.46 -14.09 -11.78
C GLY A 68 3.25 -12.79 -11.96
N GLN A 69 2.64 -11.62 -11.70
CA GLN A 69 3.28 -10.32 -11.86
C GLN A 69 4.31 -10.04 -10.75
N LEU A 70 5.33 -9.24 -11.08
CA LEU A 70 6.25 -8.68 -10.10
C LEU A 70 5.67 -7.42 -9.46
N VAL A 71 5.83 -7.31 -8.15
CA VAL A 71 5.39 -6.17 -7.33
C VAL A 71 6.48 -5.78 -6.35
N TYR A 72 6.47 -4.54 -5.91
CA TYR A 72 7.14 -4.09 -4.70
C TYR A 72 6.22 -4.32 -3.52
N ALA A 73 6.69 -5.08 -2.53
CA ALA A 73 5.95 -5.42 -1.34
C ALA A 73 6.68 -4.92 -0.08
N PRO A 74 5.95 -4.37 0.91
CA PRO A 74 6.55 -3.90 2.14
C PRO A 74 7.13 -5.02 2.98
N SER A 75 8.23 -4.70 3.63
CA SER A 75 8.89 -5.49 4.67
C SER A 75 8.86 -4.73 5.99
N THR A 76 9.27 -5.39 7.09
CA THR A 76 9.25 -4.82 8.45
C THR A 76 10.27 -3.71 8.67
N ASP A 77 11.18 -3.48 7.73
CA ASP A 77 12.27 -2.50 7.80
C ASP A 77 11.98 -1.18 7.05
N ASP A 78 10.70 -0.89 6.75
CA ASP A 78 10.24 0.28 6.00
C ASP A 78 10.74 0.37 4.54
N PHE A 79 11.30 -0.73 4.02
CA PHE A 79 11.66 -0.89 2.62
C PHE A 79 10.65 -1.76 1.88
N LEU A 80 10.53 -1.52 0.58
CA LEU A 80 9.79 -2.36 -0.33
C LEU A 80 10.77 -3.23 -1.11
N TYR A 81 10.50 -4.53 -1.13
CA TYR A 81 11.28 -5.55 -1.81
C TYR A 81 10.52 -6.10 -3.00
N VAL A 82 11.24 -6.63 -3.97
CA VAL A 82 10.62 -7.27 -5.14
C VAL A 82 10.03 -8.62 -4.73
N ALA A 83 8.78 -8.84 -5.11
CA ALA A 83 8.05 -10.07 -4.88
C ALA A 83 7.23 -10.45 -6.12
N ARG A 84 6.87 -11.72 -6.24
CA ARG A 84 5.96 -12.25 -7.25
C ARG A 84 4.61 -12.54 -6.63
N VAL A 85 3.55 -12.10 -7.27
CA VAL A 85 2.18 -12.45 -6.88
C VAL A 85 1.93 -13.89 -7.27
N GLN A 86 1.55 -14.73 -6.31
CA GLN A 86 1.24 -16.14 -6.55
C GLN A 86 -0.25 -16.34 -6.82
N ARG A 87 -1.10 -15.73 -5.98
CA ARG A 87 -2.56 -15.81 -6.09
C ARG A 87 -3.20 -14.62 -5.39
N ILE A 88 -4.43 -14.30 -5.79
CA ILE A 88 -5.23 -13.22 -5.21
C ILE A 88 -6.54 -13.82 -4.69
N GLN A 89 -6.92 -13.46 -3.47
CA GLN A 89 -8.15 -13.89 -2.80
C GLN A 89 -8.86 -12.66 -2.22
N GLY A 90 -9.85 -12.13 -2.94
CA GLY A 90 -10.49 -10.86 -2.57
C GLY A 90 -9.46 -9.73 -2.57
N ASP A 91 -9.35 -8.99 -1.46
CA ASP A 91 -8.39 -7.89 -1.29
C ASP A 91 -7.01 -8.35 -0.75
N ILE A 92 -6.77 -9.67 -0.64
CA ILE A 92 -5.52 -10.23 -0.14
C ILE A 92 -4.74 -10.88 -1.29
N ALA A 93 -3.51 -10.42 -1.49
CA ALA A 93 -2.54 -11.03 -2.39
C ALA A 93 -1.56 -11.91 -1.61
N HIS A 94 -1.46 -13.16 -2.03
CA HIS A 94 -0.37 -14.04 -1.60
C HIS A 94 0.83 -13.81 -2.52
N ILE A 95 1.94 -13.40 -1.92
CA ILE A 95 3.17 -13.06 -2.62
C ILE A 95 4.31 -13.96 -2.15
N GLN A 96 5.29 -14.14 -3.03
CA GLN A 96 6.59 -14.74 -2.72
C GLN A 96 7.67 -13.72 -3.05
N PHE A 97 8.41 -13.25 -2.05
CA PHE A 97 9.57 -12.40 -2.27
C PHE A 97 10.59 -13.12 -3.16
N VAL A 98 11.36 -12.37 -3.95
CA VAL A 98 12.41 -12.98 -4.79
C VAL A 98 13.48 -13.68 -3.93
N SER A 99 13.64 -13.26 -2.67
CA SER A 99 14.47 -13.95 -1.67
C SER A 99 13.92 -15.31 -1.20
N GLY A 100 12.66 -15.62 -1.52
CA GLY A 100 12.00 -16.90 -1.24
C GLY A 100 10.93 -16.87 -0.13
N ALA A 101 10.86 -15.80 0.67
CA ALA A 101 9.86 -15.71 1.74
C ALA A 101 8.44 -15.54 1.20
N GLU A 102 7.46 -16.19 1.82
CA GLU A 102 6.05 -16.12 1.41
C GLU A 102 5.21 -15.37 2.45
N VAL A 103 4.39 -14.43 2.00
CA VAL A 103 3.55 -13.58 2.85
C VAL A 103 2.21 -13.30 2.16
N ALA A 104 1.17 -13.11 2.96
CA ALA A 104 -0.12 -12.59 2.49
C ALA A 104 -0.24 -11.11 2.89
N LEU A 105 -0.43 -10.22 1.91
CA LEU A 105 -0.57 -8.79 2.13
C LEU A 105 -1.80 -8.23 1.41
N PRO A 106 -2.43 -7.16 1.94
CA PRO A 106 -3.48 -6.47 1.23
C PRO A 106 -2.99 -5.88 -0.10
N ILE A 107 -3.81 -5.96 -1.16
CA ILE A 107 -3.43 -5.48 -2.50
C ILE A 107 -3.06 -4.00 -2.49
N HIS A 108 -3.76 -3.18 -1.70
CA HIS A 108 -3.50 -1.74 -1.58
C HIS A 108 -2.12 -1.39 -1.00
N GLN A 109 -1.44 -2.34 -0.34
CA GLN A 109 -0.07 -2.15 0.18
C GLN A 109 1.00 -2.53 -0.86
N LEU A 110 0.60 -3.21 -1.93
CA LEU A 110 1.50 -3.59 -3.01
C LEU A 110 1.63 -2.44 -4.01
N GLN A 111 2.83 -2.29 -4.56
CA GLN A 111 3.11 -1.35 -5.63
C GLN A 111 3.56 -2.12 -6.87
N THR A 112 3.10 -1.73 -8.06
CA THR A 112 3.52 -2.36 -9.32
C THR A 112 5.04 -2.27 -9.51
N PHE A 113 5.68 -3.39 -9.87
CA PHE A 113 7.09 -3.38 -10.22
C PHE A 113 7.29 -2.77 -11.60
N ALA A 114 7.62 -1.48 -11.63
CA ALA A 114 7.95 -0.74 -12.84
C ALA A 114 9.22 0.10 -12.59
N PRO A 115 10.42 -0.52 -12.67
CA PRO A 115 11.67 0.20 -12.49
C PRO A 115 11.83 1.24 -13.61
N LEU A 116 11.94 2.52 -13.23
CA LEU A 116 12.16 3.61 -14.18
C LEU A 116 13.64 3.92 -14.32
N PRO A 117 14.11 4.35 -15.51
CA PRO A 117 15.45 4.89 -15.66
C PRO A 117 15.68 6.06 -14.69
N ASN A 118 16.86 6.11 -14.10
CA ASN A 118 17.30 7.04 -13.07
C ASN A 118 16.49 7.02 -11.75
N GLN A 119 15.68 5.99 -11.52
CA GLN A 119 15.03 5.78 -10.23
C GLN A 119 16.07 5.47 -9.16
N LYS A 120 15.96 6.16 -8.01
CA LYS A 120 16.78 5.86 -6.83
C LYS A 120 16.32 4.56 -6.18
N VAL A 121 17.26 3.65 -5.99
CA VAL A 121 17.08 2.35 -5.33
C VAL A 121 18.23 2.12 -4.37
N ASP A 122 18.04 1.24 -3.39
CA ASP A 122 19.13 0.70 -2.58
C ASP A 122 19.49 -0.66 -3.17
N ALA A 123 20.76 -0.85 -3.53
CA ALA A 123 21.28 -2.09 -4.08
C ALA A 123 22.30 -2.72 -3.11
N HIS A 124 22.22 -4.03 -2.94
CA HIS A 124 23.21 -4.81 -2.22
C HIS A 124 24.24 -5.38 -3.21
N VAL A 125 25.48 -4.90 -3.13
CA VAL A 125 26.55 -5.33 -4.04
C VAL A 125 27.42 -6.37 -3.32
N GLN A 126 27.58 -7.54 -3.93
CA GLN A 126 28.48 -8.58 -3.43
C GLN A 126 29.90 -8.01 -3.28
N GLY A 127 30.48 -8.16 -2.08
CA GLY A 127 31.83 -7.70 -1.75
C GLY A 127 31.90 -6.49 -0.81
N TYR A 128 30.85 -5.67 -0.72
CA TYR A 128 30.85 -4.46 0.13
C TYR A 128 30.06 -4.62 1.44
N GLY A 129 29.24 -5.67 1.57
CA GLY A 129 28.60 -6.05 2.83
C GLY A 129 27.49 -5.12 3.33
N GLY A 130 26.82 -4.40 2.43
CA GLY A 130 25.79 -3.44 2.80
C GLY A 130 24.88 -3.01 1.64
N TRP A 131 23.88 -2.19 1.99
CA TRP A 131 22.96 -1.57 1.04
C TRP A 131 23.44 -0.17 0.68
N TYR A 132 23.52 0.11 -0.63
CA TYR A 132 24.04 1.38 -1.14
C TYR A 132 23.04 2.02 -2.09
N GLY A 133 22.92 3.34 -2.00
CA GLY A 133 22.09 4.11 -2.93
C GLY A 133 22.64 4.02 -4.35
N ALA A 134 21.79 3.66 -5.29
CA ALA A 134 22.10 3.48 -6.70
C ALA A 134 21.00 4.08 -7.57
N ASN A 135 21.33 4.39 -8.82
CA ASN A 135 20.34 4.81 -9.83
C ASN A 135 20.13 3.67 -10.82
N VAL A 136 18.87 3.31 -11.09
CA VAL A 136 18.54 2.34 -12.13
C VAL A 136 18.93 2.90 -13.49
N LEU A 137 19.67 2.13 -14.29
CA LEU A 137 19.98 2.46 -15.68
C LEU A 137 19.01 1.74 -16.63
N SER A 138 18.87 0.42 -16.44
CA SER A 138 17.99 -0.41 -17.26
C SER A 138 17.57 -1.68 -16.52
N PHE A 139 16.43 -2.22 -16.93
CA PHE A 139 15.89 -3.49 -16.44
C PHE A 139 15.95 -4.55 -17.56
N ASN A 140 16.49 -5.72 -17.23
CA ASN A 140 16.48 -6.87 -18.12
C ASN A 140 15.39 -7.87 -17.66
N PRO A 141 14.26 -7.98 -18.39
CA PRO A 141 13.16 -8.85 -18.01
C PRO A 141 13.49 -10.34 -18.17
N GLN A 142 14.39 -10.71 -19.08
CA GLN A 142 14.76 -12.12 -19.31
C GLN A 142 15.66 -12.65 -18.21
N ALA A 143 16.64 -11.84 -17.79
CA ALA A 143 17.59 -12.22 -16.73
C ALA A 143 17.08 -11.89 -15.32
N GLN A 144 15.94 -11.22 -15.19
CA GLN A 144 15.42 -10.68 -13.92
C GLN A 144 16.50 -9.94 -13.14
N SER A 145 17.16 -8.99 -13.82
CA SER A 145 18.27 -8.22 -13.27
C SER A 145 18.16 -6.73 -13.62
N LEU A 146 18.75 -5.91 -12.77
CA LEU A 146 18.82 -4.45 -12.93
C LEU A 146 20.27 -4.04 -13.15
N ASN A 147 20.50 -3.21 -14.16
CA ASN A 147 21.73 -2.46 -14.28
C ASN A 147 21.58 -1.18 -13.48
N VAL A 148 22.47 -0.97 -12.54
CA VAL A 148 22.45 0.16 -11.61
C VAL A 148 23.78 0.91 -11.66
N ASN A 149 23.71 2.23 -11.51
CA ASN A 149 24.88 3.08 -11.35
C ASN A 149 25.12 3.31 -9.86
N LEU A 150 26.24 2.78 -9.36
CA LEU A 150 26.77 3.07 -8.02
C LEU A 150 28.01 3.93 -8.17
N TRP A 151 27.92 5.19 -7.75
CA TRP A 151 29.04 6.13 -7.70
C TRP A 151 29.84 6.25 -9.02
N GLY A 152 29.17 6.17 -10.17
CA GLY A 152 29.78 6.26 -11.49
C GLY A 152 30.17 4.90 -12.09
N THR A 153 30.03 3.80 -11.35
CA THR A 153 30.28 2.45 -11.84
C THR A 153 28.97 1.74 -12.16
N THR A 154 28.87 1.15 -13.35
CA THR A 154 27.73 0.31 -13.72
C THR A 154 27.91 -1.08 -13.15
N SER A 155 26.93 -1.56 -12.38
CA SER A 155 26.88 -2.91 -11.83
C SER A 155 25.56 -3.57 -12.18
N THR A 156 25.59 -4.87 -12.46
CA THR A 156 24.38 -5.67 -12.64
C THR A 156 24.05 -6.36 -11.33
N VAL A 157 22.82 -6.16 -10.84
CA VAL A 157 22.33 -6.77 -9.60
C VAL A 157 21.05 -7.55 -9.85
N THR A 158 20.85 -8.61 -9.10
CA THR A 158 19.61 -9.41 -9.12
C THR A 158 18.53 -8.72 -8.28
N LEU A 159 17.26 -9.07 -8.53
CA LEU A 159 16.12 -8.38 -7.88
C LEU A 159 16.02 -8.61 -6.37
N ASP A 160 16.59 -9.69 -5.83
CA ASP A 160 16.69 -9.94 -4.38
C ASP A 160 17.65 -8.95 -3.69
N CYS A 161 18.61 -8.40 -4.46
CA CYS A 161 19.57 -7.42 -4.00
C CYS A 161 19.12 -5.98 -4.27
N VAL A 162 17.81 -5.75 -4.49
CA VAL A 162 17.25 -4.41 -4.74
C VAL A 162 16.07 -4.13 -3.82
N ARG A 163 16.06 -2.95 -3.23
CA ARG A 163 14.93 -2.43 -2.44
C ARG A 163 14.72 -0.95 -2.70
N ILE A 164 13.50 -0.48 -2.44
CA ILE A 164 13.17 0.95 -2.51
C ILE A 164 12.60 1.42 -1.18
N ARG A 165 12.80 2.69 -0.86
CA ARG A 165 12.16 3.27 0.33
C ARG A 165 10.66 3.35 0.12
N SER A 166 9.89 2.89 1.10
CA SER A 166 8.44 3.08 1.05
C SER A 166 8.13 4.57 1.11
N ARG A 167 7.34 5.08 0.14
CA ARG A 167 6.83 6.46 0.17
C ARG A 167 5.66 6.61 1.14
N ASN A 168 4.90 5.53 1.32
CA ASN A 168 3.83 5.46 2.30
C ASN A 168 4.40 4.79 3.54
N LYS A 169 4.49 5.52 4.65
CA LYS A 169 4.61 4.86 5.95
C LYS A 169 3.24 4.23 6.21
N PRO A 170 3.08 2.90 6.13
CA PRO A 170 1.81 2.32 6.54
C PRO A 170 1.60 2.73 8.00
N ASN A 171 0.48 3.39 8.28
CA ASN A 171 0.16 3.74 9.66
C ASN A 171 -0.04 2.41 10.39
N PHE A 172 0.82 2.11 11.38
CA PHE A 172 0.84 0.83 12.09
C PHE A 172 -0.57 0.44 12.59
N TRP A 173 -1.34 1.44 13.00
CA TRP A 173 -2.73 1.33 13.47
C TRP A 173 -3.75 0.95 12.39
N GLU A 174 -3.53 1.32 11.13
CA GLU A 174 -4.44 0.98 10.01
C GLU A 174 -4.20 -0.47 9.55
N THR A 175 -2.95 -0.91 9.49
CA THR A 175 -2.60 -2.28 9.05
C THR A 175 -2.97 -3.34 10.10
N HIS A 176 -2.95 -3.00 11.39
CA HIS A 176 -3.15 -3.96 12.49
C HIS A 176 -4.49 -3.79 13.22
N ARG A 177 -5.41 -2.97 12.73
CA ARG A 177 -6.68 -2.70 13.44
C ARG A 177 -7.48 -3.96 13.76
N GLY A 178 -7.53 -4.92 12.81
CA GLY A 178 -8.17 -6.22 13.02
C GLY A 178 -7.47 -7.11 14.05
N LEU A 179 -6.12 -7.13 14.02
CA LEU A 179 -5.30 -7.95 14.91
C LEU A 179 -5.27 -7.37 16.33
N ILE A 180 -5.24 -6.04 16.48
CA ILE A 180 -5.36 -5.33 17.76
C ILE A 180 -6.74 -5.56 18.37
N THR A 181 -7.81 -5.54 17.57
CA THR A 181 -9.17 -5.80 18.08
C THR A 181 -9.31 -7.24 18.57
N GLN A 182 -8.76 -8.22 17.85
CA GLN A 182 -8.74 -9.62 18.28
C GLN A 182 -7.90 -9.85 19.53
N VAL A 183 -6.72 -9.22 19.63
CA VAL A 183 -5.86 -9.30 20.83
C VAL A 183 -6.50 -8.58 22.02
N ALA A 184 -7.21 -7.47 21.82
CA ALA A 184 -7.93 -6.77 22.89
C ALA A 184 -9.11 -7.58 23.45
N ILE A 185 -9.85 -8.28 22.58
CA ILE A 185 -10.93 -9.20 22.99
C ILE A 185 -10.33 -10.42 23.73
N ALA A 186 -9.23 -10.96 23.23
CA ALA A 186 -8.51 -12.06 23.91
C ALA A 186 -7.90 -11.62 25.25
N ALA A 187 -7.39 -10.39 25.36
CA ALA A 187 -6.84 -9.83 26.59
C ALA A 187 -7.92 -9.49 27.62
N ALA A 188 -9.15 -9.15 27.20
CA ALA A 188 -10.29 -9.06 28.11
C ALA A 188 -10.70 -10.45 28.66
N GLY A 189 -10.51 -11.52 27.88
CA GLY A 189 -10.74 -12.91 28.31
C GLY A 189 -9.60 -13.53 29.14
N LEU A 190 -8.36 -13.07 28.96
CA LEU A 190 -7.14 -13.65 29.59
C LEU A 190 -6.40 -12.68 30.53
N GLY A 191 -7.00 -11.53 30.84
CA GLY A 191 -6.36 -10.40 31.53
C GLY A 191 -5.97 -10.62 32.99
N THR A 192 -6.19 -11.80 33.58
CA THR A 192 -5.82 -12.06 34.97
C THR A 192 -4.48 -12.79 35.15
N THR A 193 -3.89 -13.38 34.11
CA THR A 193 -2.67 -14.22 34.28
C THR A 193 -1.38 -13.56 33.83
N LEU A 194 -1.38 -12.84 32.69
CA LEU A 194 -0.15 -12.22 32.16
C LEU A 194 0.29 -10.95 32.93
N GLY A 195 -0.66 -10.20 33.49
CA GLY A 195 -0.34 -9.02 34.31
C GLY A 195 0.43 -9.35 35.60
N PHE A 196 0.19 -10.53 36.18
CA PHE A 196 0.87 -10.96 37.41
C PHE A 196 2.33 -11.39 37.18
N ILE A 197 2.64 -11.94 35.99
CA ILE A 197 4.00 -12.40 35.67
C ILE A 197 4.93 -11.21 35.40
N LEU A 198 4.44 -10.18 34.70
CA LEU A 198 5.22 -8.96 34.44
C LEU A 198 5.45 -8.12 35.71
N ALA A 199 4.46 -8.01 36.61
CA ALA A 199 4.61 -7.28 37.87
C ALA A 199 5.67 -7.90 38.81
N LYS A 200 5.80 -9.23 38.83
CA LYS A 200 6.74 -9.95 39.71
C LYS A 200 8.20 -9.92 39.25
N ILE A 201 8.44 -9.64 37.96
CA ILE A 201 9.79 -9.49 37.39
C ILE A 201 10.30 -8.05 37.59
N ILE A 202 9.41 -7.06 37.62
CA ILE A 202 9.76 -5.65 37.86
C ILE A 202 9.96 -5.36 39.36
N SER A 203 9.36 -6.16 40.25
CA SER A 203 9.46 -5.97 41.71
C SER A 203 10.60 -6.75 42.39
N ARG A 204 11.64 -7.18 41.66
CA ARG A 204 12.82 -7.85 42.22
C ARG A 204 14.10 -7.07 41.95
#